data_AF-A0A851EDS5-F1
#
_entry.id   AF-A0A851EDS5-F1
#
_cell.length_a   1.000
_cell.length_b   1.000
_cell.length_c   1.000
_cell.angle_alpha   90.00
_cell.angle_beta   90.00
_cell.angle_gamma   90.00
#
_symmetry.space_group_name_H-M   'P 1'
#
loop_
_entity.id
_entity.type
_entity.pdbx_description
1 polymer ?
#
loop_
_entity_poly.entity_id
_entity_poly.type
_entity_poly.pdbx_seq_one_letter_code
_entity_poly.pdbx_strand_id
1 'polypeptide(L)'
;EVHNSRDSDSEESEEENPAEMNMVWIFSRRFQLSVPKLASRRRVVQELLSDLLRVSHRLFSDSFFPVLEPAIGVGSACEGWSPHKEEDVVYCMFVPLKPPPGHAFHLEPDTTGDVPQTSMRVRVELVCTCTGEQNTLCFLHHSEEELKRYQVASLLYTVCTGPYLDVEKIALWFQTFVISAWSVVPQSCHYNVQVLPSSRSCKMKLTKASGRSLFVETIFGVQQGDSDIFLSSQPTEARLPPSTTWLESYAVAEAKFFRHVARQAPPRSCHLKCLRLCARLLEGSGFSIYALKTIVMHLLTLIPLSEWQHGYLLLRVDDIMSYLRCCLEEKQLKHFFFGNEDMPEEISLPPAFQGAQPLNLFQHLAQDPAAQAEAMQEFDKL
;
A
#
# COMPACT_ATOMS: atom_id res chain seq x y z
N GLU A 1 31.91 61.90 25.31
CA GLU A 1 31.83 60.85 26.36
C GLU A 1 30.40 60.82 26.86
N VAL A 2 29.60 59.74 26.86
CA VAL A 2 29.71 58.34 26.43
C VAL A 2 28.26 57.88 26.12
N HIS A 3 28.14 56.93 25.19
CA HIS A 3 27.00 56.11 24.81
C HIS A 3 26.00 55.71 25.93
N ASN A 4 24.74 55.53 25.54
CA ASN A 4 24.11 54.22 25.72
C ASN A 4 22.96 53.98 24.72
N SER A 5 23.21 53.02 23.84
CA SER A 5 22.24 52.26 23.05
C SER A 5 21.33 51.46 23.97
N ARG A 6 20.05 51.32 23.59
CA ARG A 6 19.22 50.18 23.97
C ARG A 6 18.36 49.81 22.79
N ASP A 7 18.57 48.57 22.37
CA ASP A 7 18.09 47.91 21.17
C ASP A 7 16.56 47.85 21.12
N SER A 8 16.05 48.09 19.92
CA SER A 8 14.70 47.72 19.51
C SER A 8 14.76 46.29 18.99
N ASP A 9 14.44 45.31 19.83
CA ASP A 9 14.07 43.98 19.36
C ASP A 9 12.66 44.08 18.75
N SER A 10 12.64 44.36 17.44
CA SER A 10 11.46 44.12 16.61
C SER A 10 11.38 42.62 16.35
N GLU A 11 10.54 41.93 17.12
CA GLU A 11 9.97 40.66 16.68
C GLU A 11 9.20 40.94 15.37
N GLU A 12 9.85 40.66 14.24
CA GLU A 12 9.18 40.55 12.94
C GLU A 12 8.21 39.37 13.03
N SER A 13 6.98 39.65 13.44
CA SER A 13 5.86 38.77 13.15
C SER A 13 5.73 38.71 11.62
N GLU A 14 6.06 37.58 11.02
CA GLU A 14 5.72 37.25 9.64
C GLU A 14 4.20 37.43 9.47
N GLU A 15 3.77 38.59 8.97
CA GLU A 15 2.40 38.82 8.56
C GLU A 15 2.14 37.95 7.33
N GLU A 16 1.58 36.77 7.54
CA GLU A 16 1.11 35.87 6.49
C GLU A 16 0.20 36.65 5.51
N ASN A 17 0.57 36.65 4.23
CA ASN A 17 -0.08 37.43 3.18
C ASN A 17 -1.58 37.06 3.06
N PRO A 18 -2.52 38.02 3.18
CA PRO A 18 -3.95 37.77 3.08
C PRO A 18 -4.40 37.08 1.78
N ALA A 19 -3.66 37.26 0.68
CA ALA A 19 -3.95 36.63 -0.61
C ALA A 19 -3.61 35.13 -0.62
N GLU A 20 -2.52 34.72 0.03
CA GLU A 20 -2.13 33.32 0.19
C GLU A 20 -3.10 32.58 1.10
N MET A 21 -3.51 33.20 2.21
CA MET A 21 -4.51 32.65 3.11
C MET A 21 -5.88 32.44 2.41
N ASN A 22 -6.23 33.31 1.47
CA ASN A 22 -7.44 33.17 0.65
C ASN A 22 -7.33 32.00 -0.36
N MET A 23 -6.17 31.83 -1.01
CA MET A 23 -5.93 30.67 -1.87
C MET A 23 -5.96 29.36 -1.08
N VAL A 24 -5.20 29.25 0.02
CA VAL A 24 -5.20 28.06 0.88
C VAL A 24 -6.61 27.69 1.34
N TRP A 25 -7.42 28.67 1.68
CA TRP A 25 -8.82 28.47 2.05
C TRP A 25 -9.69 28.03 0.87
N ILE A 26 -9.54 28.64 -0.32
CA ILE A 26 -10.26 28.26 -1.54
C ILE A 26 -9.92 26.83 -1.97
N PHE A 27 -8.63 26.47 -2.01
CA PHE A 27 -8.18 25.12 -2.33
C PHE A 27 -8.71 24.15 -1.26
N SER A 28 -8.47 24.41 0.04
CA SER A 28 -8.96 23.55 1.14
C SER A 28 -10.48 23.34 1.12
N ARG A 29 -11.27 24.36 0.75
CA ARG A 29 -12.74 24.30 0.68
C ARG A 29 -13.25 23.62 -0.59
N ARG A 30 -12.50 23.62 -1.70
CA ARG A 30 -12.85 22.92 -2.94
C ARG A 30 -12.54 21.41 -2.90
N PHE A 31 -11.57 20.97 -2.10
CA PHE A 31 -11.15 19.55 -2.06
C PHE A 31 -11.67 18.76 -0.85
N GLN A 32 -12.93 18.97 -0.45
CA GLN A 32 -13.55 18.42 0.77
C GLN A 32 -13.60 16.87 0.83
N LEU A 33 -12.50 16.26 1.24
CA LEU A 33 -12.52 15.27 2.32
C LEU A 33 -11.64 15.78 3.44
N SER A 34 -12.12 15.68 4.67
CA SER A 34 -11.27 15.89 5.83
C SER A 34 -10.54 14.58 6.15
N VAL A 35 -9.26 14.64 6.53
CA VAL A 35 -8.50 13.49 7.05
C VAL A 35 -9.31 12.70 8.12
N PRO A 36 -10.07 13.35 9.03
CA PRO A 36 -10.98 12.67 9.94
C PRO A 36 -12.03 11.78 9.27
N LYS A 37 -12.63 12.20 8.14
CA LYS A 37 -13.61 11.38 7.40
C LYS A 37 -12.96 10.12 6.83
N LEU A 38 -11.80 10.25 6.19
CA LEU A 38 -11.02 9.10 5.69
C LEU A 38 -10.71 8.13 6.84
N ALA A 39 -10.24 8.65 7.98
CA ALA A 39 -9.93 7.83 9.15
C ALA A 39 -11.18 7.12 9.73
N SER A 40 -12.35 7.76 9.70
CA SER A 40 -13.61 7.14 10.17
C SER A 40 -14.05 5.99 9.27
N ARG A 41 -13.99 6.18 7.95
CA ARG A 41 -14.34 5.15 6.97
C ARG A 41 -13.32 4.01 6.95
N ARG A 42 -12.01 4.33 7.07
CA ARG A 42 -10.94 3.33 7.23
C ARG A 42 -11.21 2.40 8.40
N ARG A 43 -11.66 2.92 9.55
CA ARG A 43 -12.01 2.10 10.72
C ARG A 43 -13.12 1.11 10.42
N VAL A 44 -14.19 1.53 9.73
CA VAL A 44 -15.27 0.62 9.31
C VAL A 44 -14.73 -0.50 8.42
N VAL A 45 -13.83 -0.19 7.49
CA VAL A 45 -13.20 -1.20 6.61
C VAL A 45 -12.32 -2.17 7.39
N GLN A 46 -11.53 -1.66 8.33
CA GLN A 46 -10.66 -2.47 9.19
C GLN A 46 -11.48 -3.43 10.07
N GLU A 47 -12.57 -2.95 10.67
CA GLU A 47 -13.50 -3.78 11.46
C GLU A 47 -14.15 -4.85 10.59
N LEU A 48 -14.63 -4.49 9.40
CA LEU A 48 -15.22 -5.44 8.45
C LEU A 48 -14.25 -6.57 8.10
N LEU A 49 -13.02 -6.24 7.70
CA LEU A 49 -12.05 -7.27 7.35
C LEU A 49 -11.63 -8.08 8.56
N SER A 50 -11.49 -7.46 9.74
CA SER A 50 -11.20 -8.21 10.97
C SER A 50 -12.28 -9.26 11.26
N ASP A 51 -13.57 -8.91 11.07
CA ASP A 51 -14.67 -9.86 11.23
C ASP A 51 -14.69 -10.96 10.17
N LEU A 52 -14.46 -10.62 8.90
CA LEU A 52 -14.34 -11.61 7.82
C LEU A 52 -13.18 -12.58 8.10
N LEU A 53 -12.01 -12.07 8.48
CA LEU A 53 -10.84 -12.89 8.80
C LEU A 53 -11.09 -13.78 10.04
N ARG A 54 -11.83 -13.27 11.04
CA ARG A 54 -12.23 -14.09 12.19
C ARG A 54 -13.15 -15.23 11.79
N VAL A 55 -14.09 -15.00 10.85
CA VAL A 55 -14.93 -16.06 10.30
C VAL A 55 -14.09 -17.05 9.50
N SER A 56 -13.15 -16.59 8.67
CA SER A 56 -12.27 -17.48 7.90
C SER A 56 -11.45 -18.38 8.81
N HIS A 57 -10.86 -17.85 9.89
CA HIS A 57 -10.11 -18.65 10.85
C HIS A 57 -10.96 -19.75 11.50
N ARG A 58 -12.25 -19.50 11.77
CA ARG A 58 -13.15 -20.51 12.34
C ARG A 58 -13.57 -21.58 11.34
N LEU A 59 -13.70 -21.21 10.06
CA LEU A 59 -14.09 -22.16 9.01
C LEU A 59 -12.92 -22.99 8.50
N PHE A 60 -11.70 -22.44 8.57
CA PHE A 60 -10.51 -23.01 7.95
C PHE A 60 -9.43 -23.44 8.97
N SER A 61 -9.70 -23.41 10.29
CA SER A 61 -8.74 -23.76 11.34
C SER A 61 -8.12 -25.15 11.17
N ASP A 62 -8.95 -26.13 10.80
CA ASP A 62 -8.55 -27.53 10.62
C ASP A 62 -8.45 -27.91 9.13
N SER A 63 -8.30 -26.89 8.28
CA SER A 63 -8.23 -27.07 6.83
C SER A 63 -6.81 -26.89 6.30
N PHE A 64 -6.64 -27.19 5.04
CA PHE A 64 -5.39 -26.93 4.32
C PHE A 64 -5.46 -25.63 3.53
N PHE A 65 -6.26 -24.62 3.91
CA PHE A 65 -6.28 -23.32 3.21
C PHE A 65 -5.21 -22.35 3.75
N PRO A 66 -4.75 -21.35 2.98
CA PRO A 66 -3.81 -20.36 3.48
C PRO A 66 -4.35 -19.68 4.73
N VAL A 67 -3.50 -19.52 5.74
CA VAL A 67 -3.85 -18.78 6.95
C VAL A 67 -3.78 -17.29 6.60
N LEU A 68 -4.92 -16.61 6.70
CA LEU A 68 -5.03 -15.18 6.45
C LEU A 68 -4.61 -14.40 7.70
N GLU A 69 -3.57 -13.58 7.61
CA GLU A 69 -3.11 -12.74 8.72
C GLU A 69 -3.90 -11.43 8.81
N PRO A 70 -3.80 -10.69 9.93
CA PRO A 70 -4.49 -9.42 10.10
C PRO A 70 -4.23 -8.44 8.94
N ALA A 71 -5.32 -7.86 8.42
CA ALA A 71 -5.26 -6.95 7.29
C ALA A 71 -4.53 -5.64 7.62
N ILE A 72 -3.66 -5.20 6.72
CA ILE A 72 -2.87 -3.98 6.81
C ILE A 72 -3.44 -2.96 5.83
N GLY A 73 -3.86 -1.79 6.32
CA GLY A 73 -4.32 -0.71 5.44
C GLY A 73 -3.15 -0.09 4.69
N VAL A 74 -3.20 -0.12 3.36
CA VAL A 74 -2.15 0.39 2.46
C VAL A 74 -2.71 1.35 1.42
N GLY A 75 -1.85 2.19 0.83
CA GLY A 75 -2.25 3.11 -0.23
C GLY A 75 -2.99 4.35 0.25
N SER A 76 -3.35 5.22 -0.71
CA SER A 76 -3.68 6.62 -0.45
C SER A 76 -4.83 6.87 0.54
N ALA A 77 -5.88 6.04 0.49
CA ALA A 77 -7.03 6.16 1.40
C ALA A 77 -6.67 5.73 2.83
N CYS A 78 -5.95 4.62 2.97
CA CYS A 78 -5.54 4.08 4.26
C CYS A 78 -4.43 4.91 4.90
N GLU A 79 -3.57 5.53 4.10
CA GLU A 79 -2.53 6.47 4.52
C GLU A 79 -3.08 7.89 4.81
N GLY A 80 -4.32 8.18 4.40
CA GLY A 80 -5.06 9.39 4.79
C GLY A 80 -4.92 10.59 3.84
N TRP A 81 -4.43 10.40 2.62
CA TRP A 81 -4.18 11.46 1.65
C TRP A 81 -4.89 11.28 0.30
N SER A 82 -5.82 10.32 0.18
CA SER A 82 -6.50 10.01 -1.10
C SER A 82 -6.89 11.26 -1.91
N PRO A 83 -6.43 11.38 -3.17
CA PRO A 83 -6.79 12.52 -4.00
C PRO A 83 -8.30 12.50 -4.25
N HIS A 84 -8.88 11.33 -4.55
CA HIS A 84 -10.25 11.14 -5.05
C HIS A 84 -11.38 11.76 -4.21
N LYS A 85 -12.53 11.96 -4.87
CA LYS A 85 -13.75 12.45 -4.20
C LYS A 85 -14.29 11.34 -3.29
N GLU A 86 -15.08 11.73 -2.29
CA GLU A 86 -15.52 10.84 -1.21
C GLU A 86 -16.26 9.58 -1.71
N GLU A 87 -16.89 9.69 -2.87
CA GLU A 87 -17.66 8.62 -3.51
C GLU A 87 -16.76 7.61 -4.24
N ASP A 88 -15.56 8.01 -4.67
CA ASP A 88 -14.65 7.20 -5.49
C ASP A 88 -13.46 6.64 -4.70
N VAL A 89 -13.40 6.91 -3.39
CA VAL A 89 -12.29 6.43 -2.53
C VAL A 89 -12.35 4.92 -2.38
N VAL A 90 -11.27 4.24 -2.80
CA VAL A 90 -11.03 2.81 -2.58
C VAL A 90 -10.10 2.63 -1.39
N TYR A 91 -10.53 1.83 -0.41
CA TYR A 91 -9.72 1.45 0.75
C TYR A 91 -9.02 0.13 0.45
N CYS A 92 -7.71 0.21 0.17
CA CYS A 92 -6.89 -0.96 -0.11
C CYS A 92 -6.41 -1.60 1.20
N MET A 93 -6.68 -2.89 1.34
CA MET A 93 -6.36 -3.68 2.51
C MET A 93 -5.52 -4.88 2.09
N PHE A 94 -4.29 -4.91 2.58
CA PHE A 94 -3.33 -5.96 2.29
C PHE A 94 -3.47 -7.09 3.31
N VAL A 95 -3.71 -8.31 2.86
CA VAL A 95 -3.88 -9.50 3.71
C VAL A 95 -2.70 -10.43 3.47
N PRO A 96 -1.76 -10.54 4.43
CA PRO A 96 -0.67 -11.49 4.34
C PRO A 96 -1.19 -12.93 4.43
N LEU A 97 -0.58 -13.83 3.66
CA LEU A 97 -0.86 -15.25 3.62
C LEU A 97 0.27 -16.01 4.29
N LYS A 98 -0.07 -16.91 5.22
CA LYS A 98 0.85 -17.90 5.77
C LYS A 98 0.50 -19.30 5.28
N PRO A 99 1.49 -20.20 5.18
CA PRO A 99 1.23 -21.58 4.80
C PRO A 99 0.35 -22.26 5.87
N PRO A 100 -0.60 -23.12 5.48
CA PRO A 100 -1.32 -23.98 6.42
C PRO A 100 -0.38 -24.99 7.09
N PRO A 101 -0.83 -25.64 8.17
CA PRO A 101 -0.12 -26.77 8.76
C PRO A 101 0.28 -27.82 7.73
N GLY A 102 1.50 -28.35 7.84
CA GLY A 102 2.05 -29.33 6.91
C GLY A 102 2.48 -28.76 5.55
N HIS A 103 2.48 -27.43 5.38
CA HIS A 103 2.95 -26.76 4.18
C HIS A 103 4.02 -25.71 4.50
N ALA A 104 4.87 -25.41 3.53
CA ALA A 104 5.82 -24.31 3.56
C ALA A 104 5.73 -23.51 2.24
N PHE A 105 5.96 -22.20 2.34
CA PHE A 105 6.07 -21.32 1.18
C PHE A 105 7.54 -21.04 0.90
N HIS A 106 7.99 -21.36 -0.31
CA HIS A 106 9.33 -21.08 -0.81
C HIS A 106 9.25 -20.06 -1.93
N LEU A 107 10.05 -19.00 -1.82
CA LEU A 107 10.11 -17.95 -2.82
C LEU A 107 11.17 -18.32 -3.86
N GLU A 108 10.75 -18.45 -5.11
CA GLU A 108 11.62 -18.75 -6.23
C GLU A 108 11.65 -17.56 -7.20
N PRO A 109 12.84 -17.07 -7.60
CA PRO A 109 12.93 -16.05 -8.64
C PRO A 109 12.28 -16.54 -9.92
N ASP A 110 11.48 -15.68 -10.57
CA ASP A 110 10.95 -16.00 -11.88
C ASP A 110 12.07 -15.81 -12.93
N THR A 111 12.56 -16.92 -13.49
CA THR A 111 13.62 -16.90 -14.52
C THR A 111 13.09 -16.52 -15.91
N THR A 112 11.78 -16.26 -16.06
CA THR A 112 11.12 -16.11 -17.37
C THR A 112 10.90 -14.68 -17.90
N GLY A 113 11.65 -13.65 -17.46
CA GLY A 113 11.66 -12.39 -18.22
C GLY A 113 12.42 -11.19 -17.64
N ASP A 114 12.76 -10.25 -18.53
CA ASP A 114 13.34 -8.93 -18.28
C ASP A 114 12.30 -7.97 -17.65
N VAL A 115 11.80 -8.26 -16.44
CA VAL A 115 10.89 -7.33 -15.72
C VAL A 115 11.73 -6.43 -14.81
N PRO A 116 11.52 -5.09 -14.80
CA PRO A 116 12.30 -4.16 -13.96
C PRO A 116 12.07 -4.37 -12.45
N GLN A 117 10.93 -4.97 -12.08
CA GLN A 117 10.55 -5.31 -10.72
C GLN A 117 10.76 -6.81 -10.49
N THR A 118 11.34 -7.19 -9.35
CA THR A 118 11.63 -8.59 -9.05
C THR A 118 10.34 -9.41 -9.01
N SER A 119 10.11 -10.22 -10.04
CA SER A 119 9.04 -11.19 -10.12
C SER A 119 9.47 -12.49 -9.46
N MET A 120 8.58 -13.08 -8.68
CA MET A 120 8.83 -14.33 -7.99
C MET A 120 7.62 -15.25 -8.12
N ARG A 121 7.85 -16.54 -7.89
CA ARG A 121 6.80 -17.55 -7.72
C ARG A 121 6.85 -18.07 -6.30
N VAL A 122 5.68 -18.32 -5.73
CA VAL A 122 5.55 -18.90 -4.39
C VAL A 122 5.30 -20.39 -4.55
N ARG A 123 6.34 -21.22 -4.38
CA ARG A 123 6.21 -22.67 -4.40
C ARG A 123 5.69 -23.15 -3.06
N VAL A 124 4.67 -24.00 -3.11
CA VAL A 124 4.13 -24.69 -1.95
C VAL A 124 4.77 -26.06 -1.85
N GLU A 125 5.43 -26.32 -0.72
CA GLU A 125 6.04 -27.61 -0.40
C GLU A 125 5.34 -28.25 0.81
N LEU A 126 5.24 -29.58 0.80
CA LEU A 126 4.70 -30.35 1.92
C LEU A 126 5.81 -30.61 2.93
N VAL A 127 5.56 -30.30 4.20
CA VAL A 127 6.51 -30.51 5.30
C VAL A 127 5.96 -31.51 6.32
N CYS A 128 6.86 -32.28 6.92
CA CYS A 128 6.52 -33.29 7.90
C CYS A 128 6.03 -32.66 9.21
N THR A 129 4.94 -33.18 9.78
CA THR A 129 4.37 -32.74 11.07
C THR A 129 4.57 -33.75 12.20
N CYS A 130 5.30 -34.85 11.99
CA CYS A 130 5.36 -36.00 12.91
C CYS A 130 6.18 -35.81 14.21
N THR A 131 6.65 -34.60 14.52
CA THR A 131 7.52 -34.36 15.70
C THR A 131 6.76 -33.92 16.96
N GLY A 132 5.43 -33.80 16.92
CA GLY A 132 4.60 -33.45 18.08
C GLY A 132 3.60 -34.54 18.45
N GLU A 133 3.40 -34.76 19.75
CA GLU A 133 2.38 -35.67 20.31
C GLU A 133 0.97 -35.20 19.92
N GLN A 134 0.50 -35.62 18.76
CA GLN A 134 -0.88 -35.90 18.43
C GLN A 134 -0.93 -36.55 17.04
N ASN A 135 -1.86 -37.49 16.89
CA ASN A 135 -2.09 -38.34 15.73
C ASN A 135 -2.59 -37.51 14.51
N THR A 136 -1.75 -36.61 14.00
CA THR A 136 -2.05 -35.71 12.89
C THR A 136 -1.58 -36.36 11.58
N LEU A 137 -2.46 -36.35 10.57
CA LEU A 137 -2.17 -36.89 9.25
C LEU A 137 -0.95 -36.17 8.65
N CYS A 138 0.16 -36.88 8.50
CA CYS A 138 1.34 -36.37 7.84
C CYS A 138 1.32 -36.75 6.36
N PHE A 139 1.33 -35.75 5.48
CA PHE A 139 1.36 -35.90 4.02
C PHE A 139 2.55 -36.68 3.47
N LEU A 140 3.64 -36.78 4.23
CA LEU A 140 4.86 -37.48 3.81
C LEU A 140 4.90 -38.95 4.23
N HIS A 141 4.05 -39.36 5.19
CA HIS A 141 4.09 -40.70 5.77
C HIS A 141 2.79 -41.50 5.62
N HIS A 142 1.68 -40.87 5.22
CA HIS A 142 0.42 -41.54 4.93
C HIS A 142 0.27 -41.80 3.42
N SER A 143 -0.46 -42.86 3.05
CA SER A 143 -0.66 -43.22 1.64
C SER A 143 -1.52 -42.20 0.90
N GLU A 144 -1.38 -42.15 -0.43
CA GLU A 144 -2.18 -41.26 -1.27
C GLU A 144 -3.69 -41.56 -1.15
N GLU A 145 -4.08 -42.84 -0.94
CA GLU A 145 -5.49 -43.20 -0.70
C GLU A 145 -6.00 -42.75 0.67
N GLU A 146 -5.15 -42.80 1.70
CA GLU A 146 -5.48 -42.29 3.04
C GLU A 146 -5.67 -40.78 3.00
N LEU A 147 -4.79 -40.06 2.31
CA LEU A 147 -4.89 -38.61 2.11
C LEU A 147 -6.12 -38.22 1.27
N LYS A 148 -6.43 -38.96 0.20
CA LYS A 148 -7.61 -38.71 -0.65
C LYS A 148 -8.94 -38.76 0.11
N ARG A 149 -9.06 -39.57 1.17
CA ARG A 149 -10.26 -39.64 2.02
C ARG A 149 -10.48 -38.37 2.87
N TYR A 150 -9.43 -37.62 3.15
CA TYR A 150 -9.47 -36.32 3.86
C TYR A 150 -9.38 -35.11 2.91
N GLN A 151 -8.99 -35.31 1.65
CA GLN A 151 -8.84 -34.27 0.62
C GLN A 151 -10.13 -33.92 -0.13
N VAL A 152 -11.20 -33.51 0.55
CA VAL A 152 -12.37 -32.96 -0.18
C VAL A 152 -12.08 -31.55 -0.74
N ALA A 153 -11.05 -30.84 -0.24
CA ALA A 153 -10.50 -29.63 -0.85
C ALA A 153 -9.05 -29.39 -0.39
N SER A 154 -8.06 -29.95 -1.10
CA SER A 154 -6.65 -29.65 -0.81
C SER A 154 -6.28 -28.26 -1.32
N LEU A 155 -5.43 -27.54 -0.57
CA LEU A 155 -4.81 -26.27 -0.98
C LEU A 155 -4.41 -26.28 -2.45
N LEU A 156 -3.67 -27.35 -2.81
CA LEU A 156 -2.99 -27.50 -4.09
C LEU A 156 -3.97 -27.56 -5.26
N TYR A 157 -5.19 -28.06 -5.02
CA TYR A 157 -6.20 -28.11 -6.06
C TYR A 157 -7.00 -26.81 -6.16
N THR A 158 -7.28 -26.17 -5.02
CA THR A 158 -8.18 -25.01 -4.97
C THR A 158 -7.47 -23.68 -5.23
N VAL A 159 -6.28 -23.44 -4.65
CA VAL A 159 -5.59 -22.14 -4.70
C VAL A 159 -4.21 -22.17 -5.36
N CYS A 160 -3.75 -23.33 -5.85
CA CYS A 160 -2.48 -23.47 -6.56
C CYS A 160 -2.68 -23.89 -8.03
N THR A 161 -1.71 -23.58 -8.87
CA THR A 161 -1.57 -24.09 -10.24
C THR A 161 -0.24 -24.83 -10.33
N GLY A 162 -0.30 -26.16 -10.44
CA GLY A 162 0.86 -27.00 -10.18
C GLY A 162 1.32 -26.84 -8.71
N PRO A 163 2.62 -26.75 -8.44
CA PRO A 163 3.12 -26.53 -7.08
C PRO A 163 3.13 -25.06 -6.66
N TYR A 164 2.65 -24.13 -7.49
CA TYR A 164 2.75 -22.69 -7.22
C TYR A 164 1.43 -22.09 -6.78
N LEU A 165 1.50 -21.19 -5.81
CA LEU A 165 0.36 -20.42 -5.35
C LEU A 165 -0.14 -19.48 -6.45
N ASP A 166 -1.43 -19.60 -6.79
CA ASP A 166 -2.04 -18.92 -7.92
C ASP A 166 -2.88 -17.73 -7.44
N VAL A 167 -2.52 -16.53 -7.87
CA VAL A 167 -3.14 -15.29 -7.41
C VAL A 167 -4.61 -15.18 -7.84
N GLU A 168 -4.97 -15.76 -8.99
CA GLU A 168 -6.33 -15.68 -9.50
C GLU A 168 -7.24 -16.64 -8.76
N LYS A 169 -6.73 -17.84 -8.48
CA LYS A 169 -7.45 -18.82 -7.67
C LYS A 169 -7.63 -18.35 -6.23
N ILE A 170 -6.64 -17.70 -5.62
CA ILE A 170 -6.79 -17.09 -4.30
C ILE A 170 -7.86 -16.01 -4.31
N ALA A 171 -7.82 -15.11 -5.28
CA ALA A 171 -8.79 -14.03 -5.39
C ALA A 171 -10.21 -14.59 -5.54
N LEU A 172 -10.40 -15.58 -6.41
CA LEU A 172 -11.69 -16.24 -6.60
C LEU A 172 -12.18 -16.97 -5.35
N TRP A 173 -11.29 -17.70 -4.67
CA TRP A 173 -11.59 -18.38 -3.41
C TRP A 173 -12.06 -17.38 -2.35
N PHE A 174 -11.32 -16.28 -2.16
CA PHE A 174 -11.68 -15.27 -1.18
C PHE A 174 -12.98 -14.53 -1.55
N GLN A 175 -13.22 -14.23 -2.83
CA GLN A 175 -14.47 -13.65 -3.30
C GLN A 175 -15.67 -14.56 -2.98
N THR A 176 -15.54 -15.87 -3.24
CA THR A 176 -16.56 -16.87 -2.92
C THR A 176 -16.79 -16.97 -1.41
N PHE A 177 -15.71 -16.91 -0.64
CA PHE A 177 -15.76 -16.87 0.82
C PHE A 177 -16.52 -15.64 1.33
N VAL A 178 -16.22 -14.43 0.84
CA VAL A 178 -16.90 -13.19 1.23
C VAL A 178 -18.40 -13.28 0.98
N ILE A 179 -18.82 -13.78 -0.19
CA ILE A 179 -20.24 -13.96 -0.53
C ILE A 179 -20.91 -14.91 0.47
N SER A 180 -20.25 -16.02 0.78
CA SER A 180 -20.79 -17.07 1.67
C SER A 180 -20.83 -16.63 3.14
N ALA A 181 -19.81 -15.89 3.58
CA ALA A 181 -19.66 -15.43 4.95
C ALA A 181 -20.41 -14.12 5.24
N TRP A 182 -20.95 -13.43 4.23
CA TRP A 182 -21.55 -12.11 4.43
C TRP A 182 -22.69 -12.14 5.45
N SER A 183 -23.57 -13.14 5.42
CA SER A 183 -24.73 -13.22 6.32
C SER A 183 -24.35 -13.36 7.80
N VAL A 184 -23.12 -13.79 8.11
CA VAL A 184 -22.67 -14.01 9.49
C VAL A 184 -21.82 -12.86 10.05
N VAL A 185 -21.38 -11.91 9.21
CA VAL A 185 -20.62 -10.76 9.70
C VAL A 185 -21.55 -9.67 10.24
N PRO A 186 -21.19 -8.97 11.34
CA PRO A 186 -22.03 -7.92 11.94
C PRO A 186 -22.41 -6.80 10.98
N GLN A 187 -21.58 -6.52 9.97
CA GLN A 187 -21.75 -5.43 9.03
C GLN A 187 -22.91 -5.67 8.04
N SER A 188 -23.37 -6.92 7.91
CA SER A 188 -24.47 -7.30 7.01
C SER A 188 -25.81 -6.64 7.33
N CYS A 189 -26.04 -6.24 8.59
CA CYS A 189 -27.25 -5.51 8.96
C CYS A 189 -27.21 -4.03 8.58
N HIS A 190 -26.03 -3.48 8.27
CA HIS A 190 -25.85 -2.06 7.93
C HIS A 190 -25.55 -1.82 6.44
N TYR A 191 -25.03 -2.83 5.75
CA TYR A 191 -24.55 -2.73 4.38
C TYR A 191 -25.05 -3.89 3.53
N ASN A 192 -25.39 -3.58 2.28
CA ASN A 192 -25.42 -4.58 1.21
C ASN A 192 -24.02 -4.68 0.60
N VAL A 193 -23.50 -5.90 0.41
CA VAL A 193 -22.22 -6.16 -0.26
C VAL A 193 -22.46 -6.53 -1.72
N GLN A 194 -21.70 -5.92 -2.61
CA GLN A 194 -21.53 -6.37 -3.98
C GLN A 194 -20.05 -6.66 -4.21
N VAL A 195 -19.71 -7.93 -4.46
CA VAL A 195 -18.37 -8.29 -4.92
C VAL A 195 -18.28 -7.93 -6.41
N LEU A 196 -17.29 -7.09 -6.73
CA LEU A 196 -17.06 -6.58 -8.08
C LEU A 196 -16.06 -7.50 -8.82
N PRO A 197 -16.15 -7.60 -10.15
CA PRO A 197 -15.20 -8.38 -10.95
C PRO A 197 -13.75 -7.92 -10.70
N SER A 198 -12.90 -8.86 -10.30
CA SER A 198 -11.45 -8.68 -10.22
C SER A 198 -10.78 -10.04 -10.33
N SER A 199 -9.69 -10.14 -11.10
CA SER A 199 -8.96 -11.39 -11.28
C SER A 199 -7.94 -11.63 -10.17
N ARG A 200 -7.30 -10.58 -9.64
CA ARG A 200 -6.14 -10.72 -8.74
C ARG A 200 -6.30 -10.04 -7.38
N SER A 201 -7.50 -9.55 -7.10
CA SER A 201 -7.87 -8.95 -5.81
C SER A 201 -9.35 -9.25 -5.51
N CYS A 202 -9.81 -8.93 -4.31
CA CYS A 202 -11.24 -8.95 -4.00
C CYS A 202 -11.75 -7.52 -3.84
N LYS A 203 -12.54 -7.05 -4.82
CA LYS A 203 -13.15 -5.72 -4.80
C LYS A 203 -14.58 -5.83 -4.27
N MET A 204 -14.93 -5.01 -3.29
CA MET A 204 -16.24 -4.98 -2.66
C MET A 204 -16.80 -3.57 -2.67
N LYS A 205 -18.05 -3.43 -3.08
CA LYS A 205 -18.85 -2.22 -2.90
C LYS A 205 -19.85 -2.46 -1.77
N LEU A 206 -19.72 -1.68 -0.70
CA LEU A 206 -20.60 -1.71 0.46
C LEU A 206 -21.58 -0.56 0.36
N THR A 207 -22.88 -0.87 0.22
CA THR A 207 -23.92 0.14 0.01
C THR A 207 -24.82 0.22 1.23
N LYS A 208 -24.95 1.41 1.84
CA LYS A 208 -25.92 1.66 2.92
C LYS A 208 -27.34 1.79 2.36
N ALA A 209 -28.34 1.60 3.23
CA ALA A 209 -29.73 1.93 2.91
C ALA A 209 -29.92 3.39 2.42
N SER A 210 -29.04 4.31 2.83
CA SER A 210 -29.06 5.70 2.35
C SER A 210 -28.49 5.89 0.93
N GLY A 211 -28.14 4.82 0.21
CA GLY A 211 -27.48 4.86 -1.10
C GLY A 211 -25.98 5.19 -1.10
N ARG A 212 -25.42 5.60 0.05
CA ARG A 212 -23.99 5.90 0.17
C ARG A 212 -23.16 4.62 0.06
N SER A 213 -22.13 4.66 -0.78
CA SER A 213 -21.26 3.53 -1.06
C SER A 213 -19.87 3.71 -0.46
N LEU A 214 -19.22 2.59 -0.15
CA LEU A 214 -17.83 2.49 0.28
C LEU A 214 -17.15 1.38 -0.53
N PHE A 215 -15.99 1.66 -1.11
CA PHE A 215 -15.25 0.71 -1.92
C PHE A 215 -14.06 0.16 -1.14
N VAL A 216 -13.93 -1.16 -1.12
CA VAL A 216 -12.85 -1.88 -0.45
C VAL A 216 -12.18 -2.78 -1.47
N GLU A 217 -10.86 -2.77 -1.48
CA GLU A 217 -10.07 -3.71 -2.27
C GLU A 217 -9.17 -4.51 -1.34
N THR A 218 -9.32 -5.83 -1.35
CA THR A 218 -8.45 -6.75 -0.60
C THR A 218 -7.40 -7.31 -1.54
N ILE A 219 -6.13 -7.08 -1.20
CA ILE A 219 -4.95 -7.52 -1.93
C ILE A 219 -4.27 -8.59 -1.08
N PHE A 220 -3.73 -9.64 -1.70
CA PHE A 220 -3.08 -10.73 -0.99
C PHE A 220 -1.58 -10.63 -1.14
N GLY A 221 -0.84 -11.09 -0.14
CA GLY A 221 0.61 -11.16 -0.27
C GLY A 221 1.30 -12.17 0.60
N VAL A 222 2.53 -12.49 0.24
CA VAL A 222 3.41 -13.40 0.99
C VAL A 222 4.63 -12.60 1.43
N GLN A 223 4.96 -12.67 2.71
CA GLN A 223 6.08 -11.93 3.28
C GLN A 223 7.42 -12.49 2.80
N GLN A 224 8.36 -11.60 2.47
CA GLN A 224 9.72 -12.00 2.13
C GLN A 224 10.57 -12.10 3.40
N GLY A 225 10.75 -13.34 3.88
CA GLY A 225 11.41 -13.59 5.16
C GLY A 225 10.68 -12.87 6.30
N ASP A 226 11.45 -12.17 7.14
CA ASP A 226 10.91 -11.37 8.25
C ASP A 226 10.88 -9.86 7.93
N SER A 227 10.96 -9.49 6.65
CA SER A 227 10.99 -8.09 6.22
C SER A 227 9.58 -7.51 5.97
N ASP A 228 9.50 -6.20 5.80
CA ASP A 228 8.30 -5.46 5.40
C ASP A 228 8.09 -5.40 3.89
N ILE A 229 8.87 -6.19 3.16
CA ILE A 229 8.73 -6.39 1.71
C ILE A 229 7.91 -7.65 1.48
N PHE A 230 6.91 -7.52 0.62
CA PHE A 230 5.96 -8.59 0.34
C PHE A 230 5.90 -8.86 -1.15
N LEU A 231 5.61 -10.09 -1.52
CA LEU A 231 5.10 -10.43 -2.84
C LEU A 231 3.59 -10.18 -2.85
N SER A 232 3.10 -9.45 -3.84
CA SER A 232 1.70 -9.03 -3.96
C SER A 232 1.00 -9.70 -5.13
N SER A 233 -0.30 -9.92 -4.98
CA SER A 233 -1.18 -10.41 -6.04
C SER A 233 -1.46 -9.34 -7.11
N GLN A 234 -1.30 -8.06 -6.79
CA GLN A 234 -1.64 -6.96 -7.69
C GLN A 234 -0.58 -6.75 -8.79
N PRO A 235 -0.97 -6.62 -10.07
CA PRO A 235 -0.04 -6.29 -11.14
C PRO A 235 0.32 -4.81 -11.13
N THR A 236 1.58 -4.49 -11.48
CA THR A 236 2.07 -3.11 -11.66
C THR A 236 1.95 -2.66 -13.13
N GLU A 237 1.85 -3.59 -14.09
CA GLU A 237 2.02 -3.30 -15.53
C GLU A 237 0.78 -3.58 -16.38
N ALA A 238 0.74 -2.97 -17.57
CA ALA A 238 -0.33 -3.12 -18.56
C ALA A 238 -0.47 -4.55 -19.12
N ARG A 239 0.59 -5.37 -19.02
CA ARG A 239 0.53 -6.81 -19.34
C ARG A 239 0.39 -7.60 -18.07
N LEU A 240 -0.70 -8.35 -17.96
CA LEU A 240 -0.92 -9.24 -16.84
C LEU A 240 0.13 -10.37 -16.90
N PRO A 241 0.96 -10.54 -15.85
CA PRO A 241 1.87 -11.67 -15.80
C PRO A 241 1.09 -12.98 -15.66
N PRO A 242 1.74 -14.15 -15.75
CA PRO A 242 1.10 -15.44 -15.45
C PRO A 242 0.46 -15.45 -14.05
N SER A 243 -0.64 -16.21 -13.86
CA SER A 243 -1.39 -16.27 -12.60
C SER A 243 -0.58 -16.80 -11.40
N THR A 244 0.56 -17.44 -11.66
CA THR A 244 1.50 -17.93 -10.64
C THR A 244 2.65 -16.96 -10.35
N THR A 245 2.74 -15.85 -11.08
CA THR A 245 3.75 -14.81 -10.87
C THR A 245 3.22 -13.76 -9.90
N TRP A 246 4.02 -13.52 -8.86
CA TRP A 246 3.83 -12.51 -7.84
C TRP A 246 4.87 -11.40 -8.01
N LEU A 247 4.48 -10.16 -7.72
CA LEU A 247 5.36 -9.00 -7.85
C LEU A 247 5.77 -8.47 -6.48
N GLU A 248 7.04 -8.11 -6.32
CA GLU A 248 7.50 -7.43 -5.11
C GLU A 248 6.71 -6.15 -4.86
N SER A 249 6.36 -5.86 -3.62
CA SER A 249 5.55 -4.72 -3.21
C SER A 249 6.11 -4.09 -1.95
N TYR A 250 6.23 -2.76 -2.02
CA TYR A 250 6.72 -1.92 -0.93
C TYR A 250 5.58 -1.31 -0.10
N ALA A 251 4.32 -1.59 -0.46
CA ALA A 251 3.15 -0.89 0.09
C ALA A 251 3.02 -1.01 1.62
N VAL A 252 3.44 -2.14 2.20
CA VAL A 252 3.43 -2.33 3.66
C VAL A 252 4.52 -1.49 4.32
N ALA A 253 5.74 -1.48 3.79
CA ALA A 253 6.83 -0.62 4.25
C ALA A 253 6.46 0.88 4.14
N GLU A 254 5.82 1.30 3.04
CA GLU A 254 5.31 2.67 2.87
C GLU A 254 4.26 3.02 3.92
N ALA A 255 3.29 2.13 4.14
CA ALA A 255 2.26 2.35 5.15
C ALA A 255 2.85 2.44 6.57
N LYS A 256 3.91 1.68 6.86
CA LYS A 256 4.67 1.81 8.11
C LYS A 256 5.41 3.14 8.19
N PHE A 257 6.05 3.60 7.11
CA PHE A 257 6.72 4.90 7.05
C PHE A 257 5.76 6.05 7.36
N PHE A 258 4.63 6.13 6.66
CA PHE A 258 3.63 7.19 6.94
C PHE A 258 3.06 7.10 8.35
N ARG A 259 2.92 5.89 8.91
CA ARG A 259 2.50 5.71 10.31
C ARG A 259 3.56 6.21 11.28
N HIS A 260 4.83 5.94 11.02
CA HIS A 260 5.95 6.43 11.81
C HIS A 260 6.02 7.96 11.80
N VAL A 261 5.92 8.58 10.62
CA VAL A 261 5.83 10.04 10.46
C VAL A 261 4.63 10.61 11.23
N ALA A 262 3.45 10.01 11.09
CA ALA A 262 2.23 10.49 11.76
C ALA A 262 2.31 10.46 13.29
N ARG A 263 3.14 9.60 13.89
CA ARG A 263 3.34 9.55 15.35
C ARG A 263 4.22 10.69 15.86
N GLN A 264 5.12 11.20 15.02
CA GLN A 264 6.12 12.22 15.39
C GLN A 264 5.77 13.61 14.86
N ALA A 265 4.92 13.68 13.83
CA ALA A 265 4.54 14.94 13.22
C ALA A 265 3.84 15.86 14.23
N PRO A 266 4.08 17.19 14.14
CA PRO A 266 3.44 18.15 15.02
C PRO A 266 1.92 18.15 14.84
N PRO A 267 1.15 18.60 15.85
CA PRO A 267 -0.29 18.78 15.71
C PRO A 267 -0.62 19.61 14.47
N ARG A 268 -1.62 19.17 13.70
CA ARG A 268 -2.05 19.82 12.45
C ARG A 268 -0.99 19.85 11.34
N SER A 269 -0.05 18.91 11.33
CA SER A 269 0.90 18.78 10.23
C SER A 269 0.22 18.71 8.85
N CYS A 270 0.87 19.30 7.85
CA CYS A 270 0.33 19.48 6.50
C CYS A 270 0.83 18.46 5.47
N HIS A 271 1.78 17.57 5.80
CA HIS A 271 2.40 16.64 4.83
C HIS A 271 1.38 15.85 3.97
N LEU A 272 0.36 15.25 4.59
CA LEU A 272 -0.69 14.54 3.84
C LEU A 272 -1.59 15.49 3.03
N LYS A 273 -1.78 16.74 3.49
CA LYS A 273 -2.53 17.74 2.74
C LYS A 273 -1.74 18.20 1.51
N CYS A 274 -0.43 18.43 1.64
CA CYS A 274 0.46 18.77 0.54
C CYS A 274 0.46 17.66 -0.51
N LEU A 275 0.72 16.41 -0.11
CA LEU A 275 0.69 15.24 -1.01
C LEU A 275 -0.65 15.14 -1.76
N ARG A 276 -1.76 15.33 -1.06
CA ARG A 276 -3.09 15.29 -1.66
C ARG A 276 -3.34 16.43 -2.64
N LEU A 277 -2.91 17.65 -2.33
CA LEU A 277 -3.05 18.81 -3.20
C LEU A 277 -2.22 18.62 -4.47
N CYS A 278 -0.95 18.23 -4.34
CA CYS A 278 -0.09 17.92 -5.49
C CYS A 278 -0.68 16.79 -6.33
N ALA A 279 -1.19 15.71 -5.72
CA ALA A 279 -1.80 14.61 -6.47
C ALA A 279 -3.04 15.04 -7.27
N ARG A 280 -3.74 16.08 -6.80
CA ARG A 280 -4.87 16.70 -7.51
C ARG A 280 -4.44 17.67 -8.59
N LEU A 281 -3.40 18.46 -8.35
CA LEU A 281 -2.83 19.37 -9.34
C LEU A 281 -2.27 18.59 -10.54
N LEU A 282 -1.64 17.45 -10.27
CA LEU A 282 -1.10 16.56 -11.28
C LEU A 282 -2.15 15.60 -11.89
N GLU A 283 -3.42 15.68 -11.50
CA GLU A 283 -4.46 14.82 -12.06
C GLU A 283 -4.64 15.10 -13.56
N GLY A 284 -4.32 14.13 -14.42
CA GLY A 284 -4.41 14.26 -15.89
C GLY A 284 -3.10 14.66 -16.59
N SER A 285 -2.04 14.97 -15.86
CA SER A 285 -0.71 15.37 -16.39
C SER A 285 0.19 14.21 -16.83
N GLY A 286 -0.27 12.96 -16.73
CA GLY A 286 0.55 11.77 -16.98
C GLY A 286 1.55 11.42 -15.88
N PHE A 287 1.77 12.30 -14.89
CA PHE A 287 2.66 12.01 -13.76
C PHE A 287 2.10 10.92 -12.84
N SER A 288 2.99 10.03 -12.42
CA SER A 288 2.64 8.94 -11.50
C SER A 288 2.41 9.45 -10.08
N ILE A 289 1.24 9.14 -9.52
CA ILE A 289 0.94 9.38 -8.09
C ILE A 289 1.96 8.67 -7.20
N TYR A 290 2.51 7.54 -7.63
CA TYR A 290 3.56 6.82 -6.89
C TYR A 290 4.88 7.60 -6.86
N ALA A 291 5.24 8.27 -7.95
CA ALA A 291 6.42 9.15 -8.00
C ALA A 291 6.26 10.32 -7.03
N LEU A 292 5.10 10.97 -7.02
CA LEU A 292 4.78 12.05 -6.08
C LEU A 292 4.84 11.59 -4.62
N LYS A 293 4.28 10.41 -4.32
CA LYS A 293 4.37 9.81 -2.99
C LYS A 293 5.84 9.61 -2.57
N THR A 294 6.65 9.08 -3.48
CA THR A 294 8.10 8.86 -3.26
C THR A 294 8.83 10.18 -2.98
N ILE A 295 8.53 11.25 -3.72
CA ILE A 295 9.09 12.59 -3.48
C ILE A 295 8.75 13.08 -2.07
N VAL A 296 7.49 12.97 -1.65
CA VAL A 296 7.08 13.38 -0.30
C VAL A 296 7.78 12.54 0.76
N MET A 297 8.00 11.25 0.53
CA MET A 297 8.76 10.42 1.47
C MET A 297 10.21 10.90 1.63
N HIS A 298 10.90 11.25 0.53
CA HIS A 298 12.24 11.86 0.58
C HIS A 298 12.23 13.20 1.30
N LEU A 299 11.27 14.09 0.99
CA LEU A 299 11.18 15.38 1.67
C LEU A 299 10.90 15.25 3.17
N LEU A 300 10.19 14.20 3.59
CA LEU A 300 9.93 13.90 5.00
C LEU A 300 11.18 13.43 5.77
N THR A 301 12.24 12.99 5.08
CA THR A 301 13.54 12.70 5.70
C THR A 301 14.48 13.90 5.63
N LEU A 302 14.35 14.75 4.61
CA LEU A 302 15.20 15.93 4.40
C LEU A 302 14.77 17.16 5.23
N ILE A 303 13.47 17.36 5.43
CA ILE A 303 12.91 18.53 6.12
C ILE A 303 12.47 18.11 7.54
N PRO A 304 12.92 18.80 8.60
CA PRO A 304 12.50 18.51 9.97
C PRO A 304 10.97 18.49 10.11
N LEU A 305 10.42 17.48 10.81
CA LEU A 305 8.97 17.32 10.99
C LEU A 305 8.29 18.56 11.62
N SER A 306 9.02 19.32 12.44
CA SER A 306 8.56 20.60 13.02
C SER A 306 8.19 21.64 11.97
N GLU A 307 8.75 21.58 10.78
CA GLU A 307 8.49 22.53 9.69
C GLU A 307 7.40 22.07 8.72
N TRP A 308 6.71 20.97 9.04
CA TRP A 308 5.52 20.51 8.33
C TRP A 308 4.23 21.00 9.00
N GLN A 309 4.28 22.10 9.74
CA GLN A 309 3.10 22.72 10.34
C GLN A 309 2.21 23.39 9.30
N HIS A 310 0.95 23.66 9.65
CA HIS A 310 -0.03 24.17 8.69
C HIS A 310 0.34 25.51 8.04
N GLY A 311 1.05 26.41 8.74
CA GLY A 311 1.51 27.69 8.19
C GLY A 311 2.42 27.52 6.97
N TYR A 312 3.26 26.48 6.97
CA TYR A 312 4.16 26.17 5.86
C TYR A 312 3.51 25.41 4.70
N LEU A 313 2.16 25.30 4.64
CA LEU A 313 1.49 24.47 3.64
C LEU A 313 1.91 24.80 2.20
N LEU A 314 1.92 26.08 1.82
CA LEU A 314 2.27 26.51 0.46
C LEU A 314 3.75 26.30 0.17
N LEU A 315 4.62 26.64 1.13
CA LEU A 315 6.05 26.37 1.04
C LEU A 315 6.32 24.88 0.78
N ARG A 316 5.66 23.98 1.51
CA ARG A 316 5.82 22.53 1.31
C ARG A 316 5.23 22.03 0.01
N VAL A 317 4.21 22.69 -0.55
CA VAL A 317 3.73 22.38 -1.91
C VAL A 317 4.78 22.81 -2.94
N ASP A 318 5.38 23.99 -2.77
CA ASP A 318 6.45 24.49 -3.64
C ASP A 318 7.69 23.58 -3.58
N ASP A 319 8.11 23.14 -2.39
CA ASP A 319 9.21 22.19 -2.23
C ASP A 319 8.96 20.87 -2.99
N ILE A 320 7.73 20.35 -2.94
CA ILE A 320 7.34 19.12 -3.65
C ILE A 320 7.44 19.33 -5.17
N MET A 321 6.93 20.47 -5.67
CA MET A 321 6.94 20.78 -7.10
C MET A 321 8.37 21.05 -7.60
N SER A 322 9.18 21.77 -6.82
CA SER A 322 10.59 22.02 -7.10
C SER A 322 11.39 20.73 -7.13
N TYR A 323 11.16 19.82 -6.17
CA TYR A 323 11.82 18.51 -6.16
C TYR A 323 11.41 17.67 -7.38
N LEU A 324 10.11 17.68 -7.75
CA LEU A 324 9.64 17.00 -8.96
C LEU A 324 10.35 17.54 -10.21
N ARG A 325 10.45 18.87 -10.35
CA ARG A 325 11.18 19.51 -11.46
C ARG A 325 12.62 19.04 -11.53
N CYS A 326 13.35 19.07 -10.41
CA CYS A 326 14.74 18.58 -10.36
C CYS A 326 14.83 17.11 -10.77
N CYS A 327 13.90 16.25 -10.34
CA CYS A 327 13.87 14.85 -10.77
C CYS A 327 13.65 14.68 -12.27
N LEU A 328 12.88 15.56 -12.92
CA LEU A 328 12.66 15.53 -14.38
C LEU A 328 13.87 16.05 -15.16
N GLU A 329 14.51 17.10 -14.66
CA GLU A 329 15.75 17.67 -15.23
C GLU A 329 16.88 16.63 -15.19
N GLU A 330 17.07 15.98 -14.04
CA GLU A 330 18.08 14.94 -13.80
C GLU A 330 17.66 13.55 -14.32
N LYS A 331 16.39 13.41 -14.77
CA LYS A 331 15.80 12.13 -15.24
C LYS A 331 15.88 11.02 -14.21
N GLN A 332 15.89 11.41 -12.93
CA GLN A 332 16.16 10.51 -11.83
C GLN A 332 15.24 10.80 -10.63
N LEU A 333 14.50 9.77 -10.24
CA LEU A 333 13.82 9.70 -8.96
C LEU A 333 14.18 8.36 -8.31
N LYS A 334 15.02 8.41 -7.28
CA LYS A 334 15.48 7.22 -6.56
C LYS A 334 14.33 6.62 -5.75
N HIS A 335 14.15 5.31 -5.81
CA HIS A 335 13.20 4.60 -4.96
C HIS A 335 13.55 4.78 -3.49
N PHE A 336 12.55 5.04 -2.64
CA PHE A 336 12.77 5.50 -1.27
C PHE A 336 13.52 4.51 -0.36
N PHE A 337 13.25 3.21 -0.49
CA PHE A 337 13.80 2.19 0.43
C PHE A 337 15.19 1.65 0.05
N PHE A 338 15.72 1.94 -1.14
CA PHE A 338 17.00 1.39 -1.58
C PHE A 338 18.13 2.35 -1.20
N GLY A 339 19.15 1.85 -0.50
CA GLY A 339 20.33 2.64 -0.14
C GLY A 339 20.03 3.83 0.79
N ASN A 340 18.86 3.87 1.41
CA ASN A 340 18.48 4.91 2.35
C ASN A 340 18.92 4.53 3.76
N GLU A 341 19.85 5.30 4.32
CA GLU A 341 20.43 5.06 5.65
C GLU A 341 19.54 5.64 6.78
N ASP A 342 18.66 6.60 6.47
CA ASP A 342 17.78 7.27 7.42
C ASP A 342 16.46 6.51 7.66
N MET A 343 16.49 5.19 7.51
CA MET A 343 15.30 4.35 7.63
C MET A 343 14.90 4.14 9.09
N PRO A 344 13.61 4.37 9.46
CA PRO A 344 13.11 4.07 10.79
C PRO A 344 13.33 2.61 11.21
N GLU A 345 13.76 2.39 12.46
CA GLU A 345 13.99 1.04 13.03
C GLU A 345 12.77 0.12 12.97
N GLU A 346 11.55 0.69 12.95
CA GLU A 346 10.29 -0.07 12.86
C GLU A 346 10.07 -0.74 11.49
N ILE A 347 10.84 -0.35 10.47
CA ILE A 347 10.73 -0.83 9.10
C ILE A 347 11.88 -1.79 8.83
N SER A 348 11.55 -3.07 8.73
CA SER A 348 12.52 -4.13 8.47
C SER A 348 12.68 -4.31 6.96
N LEU A 349 13.86 -4.04 6.42
CA LEU A 349 14.16 -4.24 4.99
C LEU A 349 15.11 -5.44 4.81
N PRO A 350 15.04 -6.15 3.66
CA PRO A 350 16.01 -7.19 3.36
C PRO A 350 17.45 -6.62 3.36
N PRO A 351 18.47 -7.38 3.80
CA PRO A 351 19.85 -6.89 3.84
C PRO A 351 20.36 -6.39 2.48
N ALA A 352 19.86 -6.98 1.38
CA ALA A 352 20.20 -6.57 0.02
C ALA A 352 19.80 -5.13 -0.32
N PHE A 353 18.95 -4.47 0.46
CA PHE A 353 18.54 -3.07 0.24
C PHE A 353 19.54 -2.09 0.86
N GLN A 354 20.31 -2.53 1.85
CA GLN A 354 21.32 -1.72 2.53
C GLN A 354 22.53 -1.54 1.61
N GLY A 355 22.87 -0.29 1.27
CA GLY A 355 23.97 0.02 0.36
C GLY A 355 23.74 -0.36 -1.11
N ALA A 356 22.52 -0.78 -1.48
CA ALA A 356 22.17 -1.04 -2.87
C ALA A 356 22.08 0.25 -3.69
N GLN A 357 22.40 0.15 -4.98
CA GLN A 357 22.15 1.24 -5.91
C GLN A 357 20.63 1.48 -6.01
N PRO A 358 20.13 2.70 -5.73
CA PRO A 358 18.70 2.95 -5.73
C PRO A 358 18.08 2.79 -7.11
N LEU A 359 16.97 2.05 -7.18
CA LEU A 359 16.18 1.91 -8.40
C LEU A 359 15.69 3.28 -8.87
N ASN A 360 15.89 3.62 -10.15
CA ASN A 360 15.39 4.86 -10.72
C ASN A 360 13.95 4.70 -11.21
N LEU A 361 12.99 5.35 -10.56
CA LEU A 361 11.59 5.37 -10.97
C LEU A 361 11.37 6.11 -12.31
N PHE A 362 12.27 7.00 -12.68
CA PHE A 362 12.26 7.74 -13.94
C PHE A 362 13.20 7.14 -14.99
N GLN A 363 13.50 5.84 -14.88
CA GLN A 363 14.36 5.14 -15.84
C GLN A 363 13.89 5.29 -17.30
N HIS A 364 12.58 5.32 -17.53
CA HIS A 364 12.00 5.54 -18.86
C HIS A 364 12.32 6.93 -19.42
N LEU A 365 12.35 7.98 -18.59
CA LEU A 365 12.74 9.34 -19.00
C LEU A 365 14.24 9.45 -19.27
N ALA A 366 15.06 8.65 -18.56
CA ALA A 366 16.49 8.57 -18.84
C ALA A 366 16.78 7.89 -20.19
N GLN A 367 15.93 6.96 -20.61
CA GLN A 367 16.06 6.21 -21.86
C GLN A 367 15.42 6.90 -23.07
N ASP A 368 14.38 7.69 -22.87
CA ASP A 368 13.64 8.38 -23.93
C ASP A 368 13.64 9.92 -23.74
N PRO A 369 14.49 10.64 -24.49
CA PRO A 369 14.53 12.10 -24.45
C PRO A 369 13.23 12.78 -24.90
N ALA A 370 12.42 12.15 -25.74
CA ALA A 370 11.14 12.72 -26.17
C ALA A 370 10.12 12.65 -25.03
N ALA A 371 10.04 11.51 -24.34
CA ALA A 371 9.22 11.36 -23.14
C ALA A 371 9.62 12.35 -22.03
N GLN A 372 10.93 12.60 -21.86
CA GLN A 372 11.41 13.63 -20.94
C GLN A 372 10.94 15.04 -21.36
N ALA A 373 11.10 15.40 -22.63
CA ALA A 373 10.69 16.71 -23.12
C ALA A 373 9.17 16.93 -22.97
N GLU A 374 8.36 15.90 -23.24
CA GLU A 374 6.92 15.92 -23.03
C GLU A 374 6.58 16.10 -21.54
N ALA A 375 7.20 15.33 -20.66
CA ALA A 375 7.01 15.47 -19.21
C ALA A 375 7.39 16.87 -18.72
N MET A 376 8.50 17.46 -19.20
CA MET A 376 8.87 18.83 -18.87
C MET A 376 7.84 19.85 -19.37
N GLN A 377 7.34 19.69 -20.60
CA GLN A 377 6.31 20.58 -21.14
C GLN A 377 4.98 20.47 -20.37
N GLU A 378 4.59 19.27 -19.94
CA GLU A 378 3.41 19.09 -19.08
C GLU A 378 3.62 19.71 -17.71
N PHE A 379 4.83 19.63 -17.14
CA PHE A 379 5.16 20.28 -15.88
C PHE A 379 5.07 21.81 -15.98
N ASP A 380 5.63 22.40 -17.04
CA ASP A 380 5.64 23.87 -17.25
C ASP A 380 4.24 24.47 -17.49
N LYS A 381 3.22 23.64 -17.77
CA LYS A 381 1.82 24.06 -17.95
C LYS A 381 1.02 24.12 -16.64
N LEU A 382 1.54 23.53 -15.55
CA LEU A 382 0.91 23.52 -14.23
C LEU A 382 1.04 24.89 -13.55
#